data_AF-A0A212PJR7-F1
#
_entry.id   AF-A0A212PJR7-F1
#
_cell.length_a   1.000
_cell.length_b   1.000
_cell.length_c   1.000
_cell.angle_alpha   90.00
_cell.angle_beta   90.00
_cell.angle_gamma   90.00
#
_symmetry.space_group_name_H-M   'P 1'
#
loop_
_entity.id
_entity.type
_entity.pdbx_description
1 polymer ?
#
loop_
_entity_poly.entity_id
_entity_poly.type
_entity_poly.pdbx_seq_one_letter_code
_entity_poly.pdbx_strand_id
1 'polypeptide(L)' 'MQKAPKLHDLTENAVEALQLALVECRQATTEGLILAALALVAQMQHELSAMASPSRCDDAGELCFPT' A
#
# COMPACT_ATOMS: atom_id res chain seq x y z
N MET A 1 -8.55 8.90 -17.94
CA MET A 1 -7.54 9.14 -16.90
C MET A 1 -7.21 7.81 -16.24
N GLN A 2 -6.11 7.15 -16.61
CA GLN A 2 -5.69 5.87 -16.03
C GLN A 2 -4.24 6.02 -15.55
N LYS A 3 -4.06 6.39 -14.28
CA LYS A 3 -2.73 6.53 -13.64
C LYS A 3 -2.51 5.55 -12.47
N ALA A 4 -3.46 4.64 -12.22
CA ALA A 4 -3.40 3.67 -11.13
C ALA A 4 -2.60 2.37 -11.37
N PRO A 5 -2.42 1.81 -12.60
CA PRO A 5 -1.77 0.49 -12.73
C PRO A 5 -0.26 0.53 -12.42
N LYS A 6 0.43 1.60 -12.83
CA LYS A 6 1.89 1.70 -12.65
C LYS A 6 2.34 1.72 -11.19
N LEU A 7 1.52 2.25 -10.29
CA LEU A 7 1.91 2.41 -8.89
C LEU A 7 1.78 1.10 -8.12
N HIS A 8 0.77 0.31 -8.46
CA HIS A 8 0.59 -1.03 -7.93
C HIS A 8 1.77 -1.93 -8.31
N ASP A 9 2.12 -1.98 -9.60
CA ASP A 9 3.28 -2.73 -10.11
C ASP A 9 4.60 -2.29 -9.44
N LEU A 10 4.78 -0.98 -9.23
CA LEU A 10 5.97 -0.46 -8.53
C LEU A 10 6.02 -0.88 -7.05
N THR A 11 4.88 -0.93 -6.36
CA THR A 11 4.84 -1.40 -4.97
C THR A 11 5.06 -2.90 -4.85
N GLU A 12 4.53 -3.73 -5.76
CA GLU A 12 4.81 -5.17 -5.75
C GLU A 12 6.29 -5.45 -5.98
N ASN A 13 6.90 -4.79 -6.97
CA ASN A 13 8.34 -4.92 -7.23
C ASN A 13 9.20 -4.49 -6.03
N ALA A 14 8.78 -3.44 -5.30
CA ALA A 14 9.47 -3.00 -4.10
C ALA A 14 9.37 -4.01 -2.95
N VAL A 15 8.21 -4.65 -2.77
CA VAL A 15 8.02 -5.73 -1.78
C VAL A 15 8.92 -6.91 -2.10
N GLU A 16 8.94 -7.36 -3.35
CA GLU A 16 9.76 -8.50 -3.78
C GLU A 16 11.25 -8.24 -3.55
N ALA A 17 11.75 -7.06 -3.94
CA ALA A 17 13.14 -6.66 -3.72
C ALA A 17 13.52 -6.61 -2.22
N LEU A 18 12.61 -6.12 -1.37
CA LEU A 18 12.84 -6.07 0.07
C LEU A 18 12.79 -7.45 0.72
N GLN A 19 11.90 -8.35 0.27
CA GLN A 19 11.86 -9.74 0.74
C GLN A 19 13.15 -10.48 0.38
N LEU A 20 13.65 -10.31 -0.85
CA LEU A 20 14.94 -10.84 -1.28
C LEU A 20 16.08 -10.30 -0.42
N ALA A 21 16.11 -8.98 -0.18
CA ALA A 21 17.12 -8.37 0.68
C ALA A 21 17.08 -8.95 2.10
N LEU A 22 15.89 -9.26 2.64
CA LEU A 22 15.73 -9.83 3.98
C LEU A 22 16.30 -11.26 4.06
N VAL A 23 16.12 -12.06 3.02
CA VAL A 23 16.66 -13.43 2.92
C VAL A 23 18.19 -13.42 2.82
N GLU A 24 18.76 -12.46 2.09
CA GLU A 24 20.21 -12.35 1.90
C GLU A 24 20.92 -11.64 3.07
N CYS A 25 20.19 -10.85 3.88
CA CYS A 25 20.81 -10.08 4.93
C CYS A 25 21.19 -10.94 6.15
N ARG A 26 22.44 -10.83 6.58
CA ARG A 26 22.95 -11.49 7.80
C ARG A 26 23.13 -10.56 8.99
N GLN A 27 22.81 -9.28 8.83
CA GLN A 27 22.97 -8.26 9.87
C GLN A 27 21.60 -7.87 10.44
N ALA A 28 21.43 -8.05 11.75
CA ALA A 28 20.17 -7.77 12.46
C ALA A 28 19.72 -6.29 12.33
N THR A 29 20.66 -5.34 12.28
CA THR A 29 20.35 -3.92 12.05
C THR A 29 19.73 -3.67 10.69
N THR A 30 20.22 -4.35 9.65
CA THR A 30 19.72 -4.19 8.29
C THR A 30 18.40 -4.93 8.11
N GLU A 31 18.21 -6.08 8.76
CA GLU A 31 16.93 -6.79 8.83
C GLU A 31 15.82 -5.88 9.38
N GLY A 32 16.10 -5.15 10.48
CA GLY A 32 15.16 -4.18 11.04
C GLY A 32 14.81 -3.03 10.08
N LEU A 33 15.78 -2.53 9.31
CA LEU A 33 15.55 -1.50 8.29
C LEU A 33 14.71 -2.03 7.12
N ILE A 34 14.94 -3.28 6.70
CA ILE A 34 14.17 -3.91 5.62
C ILE A 34 12.72 -4.17 6.07
N LEU A 35 12.52 -4.65 7.30
CA LEU A 35 11.18 -4.78 7.89
C LEU A 35 10.44 -3.45 7.98
N ALA A 36 11.14 -2.38 8.40
CA ALA A 36 10.56 -1.03 8.44
C ALA A 36 10.17 -0.53 7.03
N ALA A 37 11.00 -0.80 6.02
CA ALA A 37 10.69 -0.47 4.63
C ALA A 37 9.46 -1.25 4.10
N LEU A 38 9.34 -2.55 4.42
CA LEU A 38 8.18 -3.36 4.06
C LEU A 38 6.89 -2.83 4.69
N ALA A 39 6.93 -2.43 5.97
CA ALA A 39 5.78 -1.84 6.65
C ALA A 39 5.31 -0.53 5.98
N LEU A 40 6.25 0.33 5.57
CA LEU A 40 5.94 1.57 4.84
C LEU A 40 5.30 1.29 3.48
N VAL A 41 5.79 0.29 2.72
CA VAL A 41 5.21 -0.08 1.43
C VAL A 41 3.78 -0.63 1.61
N ALA A 42 3.56 -1.47 2.63
CA ALA A 42 2.21 -1.97 2.95
C ALA A 42 1.25 -0.82 3.32
N GLN A 43 1.71 0.17 4.06
CA GLN A 43 0.93 1.37 4.39
C GLN A 43 0.58 2.18 3.14
N MET A 44 1.55 2.40 2.23
CA MET A 44 1.30 3.09 0.96
C MET A 44 0.28 2.35 0.10
N GLN A 45 0.35 1.01 0.04
CA GLN A 45 -0.65 0.20 -0.67
C GLN A 45 -2.03 0.36 -0.05
N HIS A 46 -2.15 0.36 1.28
CA HIS A 46 -3.42 0.58 1.96
C HIS A 46 -4.01 1.95 1.64
N GLU A 47 -3.20 3.01 1.69
CA GLU A 47 -3.65 4.38 1.35
C GLU A 47 -4.07 4.49 -0.12
N LEU A 48 -3.34 3.85 -1.04
CA LEU A 48 -3.70 3.80 -2.46
C LEU A 48 -5.02 3.05 -2.69
N SER A 49 -5.22 1.91 -2.04
CA SER A 49 -6.49 1.18 -2.10
C SER A 49 -7.64 2.00 -1.50
N ALA A 50 -7.40 2.74 -0.41
CA ALA A 50 -8.39 3.62 0.19
C ALA A 50 -8.77 4.79 -0.73
N MET A 51 -7.80 5.40 -1.42
CA MET A 51 -8.05 6.45 -2.42
C MET A 51 -8.68 5.93 -3.72
N ALA A 52 -8.39 4.68 -4.09
CA ALA A 52 -8.95 4.02 -5.27
C ALA A 52 -10.36 3.49 -5.02
N SER A 53 -10.76 3.31 -3.76
CA SER A 53 -12.15 3.05 -3.41
C SER A 53 -12.96 4.30 -3.76
N PRO A 54 -13.80 4.28 -4.82
CA PRO A 54 -14.78 5.34 -4.95
C PRO A 54 -15.59 5.30 -3.67
N SER A 55 -15.68 6.43 -2.97
CA SER A 55 -16.77 6.65 -2.05
C SER A 55 -18.05 6.38 -2.84
N ARG A 56 -18.56 5.16 -2.77
CA ARG A 56 -19.96 4.88 -3.03
C ARG A 56 -20.69 5.61 -1.90
N CYS A 57 -20.87 6.92 -2.07
CA CYS A 57 -22.22 7.41 -1.97
C CYS A 57 -22.97 6.63 -3.04
N ASP A 58 -23.51 5.49 -2.63
CA ASP A 58 -24.57 4.85 -3.38
C ASP A 58 -25.63 5.94 -3.53
N ASP A 59 -25.76 6.42 -4.77
CA ASP A 59 -26.75 7.38 -5.24
C ASP A 59 -28.14 6.69 -5.24
N ALA A 60 -28.48 6.12 -4.09
CA ALA A 60 -29.69 5.37 -3.81
C ALA A 60 -30.39 6.01 -2.61
N GLY A 61 -30.55 7.33 -2.64
CA GLY A 61 -31.59 8.03 -1.87
C GLY A 61 -31.57 7.87 -0.34
N GLU A 62 -30.45 7.50 0.28
CA GLU A 62 -30.36 7.49 1.74
C GLU A 62 -29.95 8.87 2.26
N LEU A 63 -30.83 9.44 3.07
CA LEU A 63 -30.74 10.75 3.68
C LEU A 63 -29.50 10.85 4.58
N CYS A 64 -28.52 11.66 4.18
CA CYS A 64 -27.50 12.15 5.12
C CYS A 64 -28.17 13.04 6.17
N PHE A 65 -28.33 12.53 7.40
CA PHE A 65 -28.65 13.36 8.56
C PHE A 65 -27.40 13.57 9.43
N PRO A 66 -27.13 14.79 9.89
CA PRO A 66 -26.11 15.02 10.92
C PRO A 66 -26.68 14.63 12.29
N THR A 67 -25.88 13.88 13.05
CA THR A 67 -25.84 14.02 14.52
C THR A 67 -24.41 14.20 14.94
#